data_AF-A0A3C1M5S8-F1
#
_entry.id   AF-A0A3C1M5S8-F1
#
_cell.length_a   1.000
_cell.length_b   1.000
_cell.length_c   1.000
_cell.angle_alpha   90.00
_cell.angle_beta   90.00
_cell.angle_gamma   90.00
#
_symmetry.space_group_name_H-M   'P 1'
#
loop_
_entity.id
_entity.type
_entity.pdbx_description
1 polymer ?
#
loop_
_entity_poly.entity_id
_entity_poly.type
_entity_poly.pdbx_seq_one_letter_code
_entity_poly.pdbx_strand_id
1 'polypeptide(L)'
;MKTWWTPQLHAVFGGIVVAIGVFVMWEQAATTWALLVATASTAFLWWQGRSIAAVWAWTTLGLGIESMTWPIVTMIRMRMGGSQPTEEQMETILNAVLFGLFTSVFWITFAFGLFKRIREQNAPPAPPPGNGPVPARSKKKRARR
;
A
#
# COMPACT_ATOMS: atom_id res chain seq x y z
N MET A 1 7.99 3.13 -30.21
CA MET A 1 7.17 1.94 -29.90
C MET A 1 6.94 1.91 -28.39
N LYS A 2 5.70 2.04 -27.90
CA LYS A 2 5.42 1.87 -26.46
C LYS A 2 5.55 0.37 -26.16
N THR A 3 6.62 -0.02 -25.47
CA THR A 3 6.89 -1.41 -25.09
C THR A 3 5.78 -1.91 -24.16
N TRP A 4 4.83 -2.64 -24.74
CA TRP A 4 3.66 -3.19 -24.04
C TRP A 4 4.04 -4.20 -22.95
N TRP A 5 5.29 -4.68 -22.98
CA TRP A 5 5.91 -5.60 -22.01
C TRP A 5 6.30 -4.97 -20.67
N THR A 6 6.50 -3.65 -20.63
CA THR A 6 7.04 -2.98 -19.44
C THR A 6 6.14 -3.16 -18.21
N PRO A 7 4.82 -2.93 -18.28
CA PRO A 7 3.92 -3.11 -17.13
C PRO A 7 3.82 -4.56 -16.65
N GLN A 8 3.86 -5.54 -17.58
CA GLN A 8 3.77 -6.96 -17.26
C GLN A 8 4.96 -7.43 -16.43
N LEU A 9 6.16 -7.00 -16.81
CA LEU A 9 7.40 -7.30 -16.10
C LEU A 9 7.39 -6.69 -14.68
N HIS A 10 6.86 -5.47 -14.53
CA HIS A 10 6.65 -4.87 -13.20
C HIS A 10 5.59 -5.61 -12.38
N ALA A 11 4.55 -6.17 -13.00
CA ALA A 11 3.53 -6.96 -12.29
C ALA A 11 4.14 -8.24 -11.70
N VAL A 12 5.04 -8.91 -12.44
CA VAL A 12 5.80 -10.06 -11.94
C VAL A 12 6.68 -9.66 -10.76
N PHE A 13 7.42 -8.55 -10.86
CA PHE A 13 8.21 -8.06 -9.73
C PHE A 13 7.36 -7.69 -8.52
N GLY A 14 6.22 -7.06 -8.73
CA GLY A 14 5.27 -6.76 -7.65
C GLY A 14 4.77 -8.04 -6.96
N GLY A 15 4.42 -9.06 -7.75
CA GLY A 15 4.00 -10.37 -7.21
C GLY A 15 5.10 -11.07 -6.44
N ILE A 16 6.36 -11.00 -6.91
CA ILE A 16 7.53 -11.53 -6.19
C ILE A 16 7.73 -10.78 -4.86
N VAL A 17 7.60 -9.45 -4.86
CA VAL A 17 7.76 -8.65 -3.64
C VAL A 17 6.73 -9.04 -2.58
N VAL A 18 5.46 -9.20 -2.96
CA VAL A 18 4.41 -9.69 -2.04
C VAL A 18 4.70 -11.11 -1.56
N ALA A 19 5.15 -12.00 -2.45
CA ALA A 19 5.48 -13.37 -2.09
C ALA A 19 6.65 -13.46 -1.10
N ILE A 20 7.69 -12.63 -1.28
CA ILE A 20 8.83 -12.53 -0.35
C ILE A 20 8.35 -12.04 1.01
N GLY A 21 7.47 -11.03 1.04
CA GLY A 21 6.83 -10.57 2.27
C GLY A 21 6.24 -11.75 3.05
N VAL A 22 5.41 -12.55 2.36
CA VAL A 22 4.65 -13.62 3.02
C VAL A 22 5.59 -14.73 3.48
N PHE A 23 6.57 -15.07 2.64
CA PHE A 23 7.55 -16.09 2.96
C PHE A 23 8.40 -15.73 4.18
N VAL A 24 8.82 -14.46 4.30
CA VAL A 24 9.63 -13.97 5.42
C VAL A 24 8.79 -13.83 6.69
N MET A 25 7.58 -13.28 6.60
CA MET A 25 6.72 -13.02 7.77
C MET A 25 6.12 -14.29 8.39
N TRP A 26 5.84 -15.33 7.59
CA TRP A 26 5.16 -16.53 8.06
C TRP A 26 6.06 -17.75 8.34
N GLU A 27 7.27 -17.51 8.84
CA GLU A 27 8.26 -18.55 9.19
C GLU A 27 8.42 -19.60 8.09
N GLN A 28 8.87 -19.18 6.91
CA GLN A 28 8.96 -20.07 5.75
C GLN A 28 7.61 -20.72 5.47
N ALA A 29 6.56 -19.90 5.36
CA ALA A 29 5.25 -20.32 4.89
C ALA A 29 5.46 -21.37 3.79
N ALA A 30 4.84 -22.55 3.94
CA ALA A 30 5.09 -23.70 3.09
C ALA A 30 5.28 -23.22 1.64
N THR A 31 6.36 -23.60 0.97
CA THR A 31 6.76 -23.01 -0.33
C THR A 31 5.60 -22.95 -1.33
N THR A 32 4.68 -23.91 -1.24
CA THR A 32 3.41 -23.95 -1.97
C THR A 32 2.52 -22.73 -1.71
N TRP A 33 2.36 -22.30 -0.47
CA TRP A 33 1.60 -21.11 -0.07
C TRP A 33 2.23 -19.82 -0.61
N ALA A 34 3.56 -19.68 -0.52
CA ALA A 34 4.27 -18.54 -1.09
C ALA A 34 4.10 -18.47 -2.62
N LEU A 35 4.15 -19.62 -3.30
CA LEU A 35 3.90 -19.71 -4.75
C LEU A 35 2.45 -19.37 -5.12
N LEU A 36 1.47 -19.81 -4.31
CA LEU A 36 0.07 -19.47 -4.51
C LEU A 36 -0.16 -17.95 -4.35
N VAL A 37 0.42 -17.34 -3.32
CA VAL A 37 0.37 -15.88 -3.14
C VAL A 37 1.07 -15.16 -4.28
N ALA A 38 2.24 -15.63 -4.72
CA ALA A 38 2.98 -15.06 -5.85
C ALA A 38 2.14 -15.07 -7.12
N THR A 39 1.54 -16.21 -7.45
CA THR A 39 0.73 -16.39 -8.66
C THR A 39 -0.56 -15.58 -8.60
N ALA A 40 -1.28 -15.61 -7.48
CA ALA A 40 -2.50 -14.83 -7.27
C ALA A 40 -2.22 -13.32 -7.34
N SER A 41 -1.16 -12.86 -6.67
CA SER A 41 -0.77 -11.44 -6.67
C SER A 41 -0.31 -10.98 -8.03
N THR A 42 0.47 -11.79 -8.74
CA THR A 42 0.91 -11.49 -10.11
C THR A 42 -0.28 -11.42 -11.07
N ALA A 43 -1.22 -12.37 -10.99
CA ALA A 43 -2.44 -12.37 -11.81
C ALA A 43 -3.31 -11.12 -11.51
N PHE A 44 -3.47 -10.78 -10.23
CA PHE A 44 -4.18 -9.58 -9.81
C PHE A 44 -3.51 -8.30 -10.33
N LEU A 45 -2.19 -8.17 -10.17
CA LEU A 45 -1.44 -7.02 -10.65
C LEU A 45 -1.42 -6.92 -12.17
N TRP A 46 -1.46 -8.06 -12.87
CA TRP A 46 -1.58 -8.07 -14.32
C TRP A 46 -2.96 -7.57 -14.75
N TRP A 47 -4.03 -7.96 -14.05
CA TRP A 47 -5.38 -7.48 -14.36
C TRP A 47 -5.57 -5.99 -14.04
N GLN A 48 -5.07 -5.55 -12.89
CA GLN A 48 -5.29 -4.20 -12.34
C GLN A 48 -4.26 -3.17 -12.85
N GLY A 49 -3.04 -3.61 -13.12
CA GLY A 49 -1.84 -2.82 -13.41
C GLY A 49 -1.71 -2.36 -14.85
N ARG A 50 -2.68 -1.57 -15.32
CA ARG A 50 -2.65 -0.98 -16.68
C ARG A 50 -1.53 0.07 -16.86
N SER A 51 -0.88 0.47 -15.77
CA SER A 51 0.32 1.33 -15.77
C SER A 51 1.31 0.89 -14.68
N ILE A 52 2.59 1.23 -14.85
CA ILE A 52 3.66 0.91 -13.89
C ILE A 52 3.35 1.51 -12.52
N ALA A 53 2.85 2.74 -12.46
CA ALA A 53 2.46 3.39 -11.22
C ALA A 53 1.32 2.64 -10.52
N ALA A 54 0.33 2.14 -11.28
CA ALA A 54 -0.77 1.37 -10.72
C ALA A 54 -0.29 0.03 -10.14
N VAL A 55 0.60 -0.69 -10.84
CA VAL A 55 1.21 -1.92 -10.32
C VAL A 55 1.82 -1.66 -8.94
N TRP A 56 2.70 -0.67 -8.82
CA TRP A 56 3.38 -0.38 -7.56
C TRP A 56 2.44 0.15 -6.47
N ALA A 57 1.41 0.91 -6.81
CA ALA A 57 0.41 1.35 -5.85
C ALA A 57 -0.34 0.16 -5.23
N TRP A 58 -0.71 -0.83 -6.04
CA TRP A 58 -1.34 -2.05 -5.56
C TRP A 58 -0.36 -2.96 -4.80
N THR A 59 0.88 -3.09 -5.25
CA THR A 59 1.93 -3.85 -4.56
C THR A 59 2.17 -3.30 -3.16
N THR A 60 2.36 -1.99 -3.01
CA THR A 60 2.62 -1.38 -1.70
C THR A 60 1.38 -1.40 -0.81
N LEU A 61 0.18 -1.27 -1.38
CA LEU A 61 -1.04 -1.49 -0.60
C LEU A 61 -1.12 -2.92 -0.05
N GLY A 62 -0.77 -3.91 -0.88
CA GLY A 62 -0.66 -5.32 -0.48
C GLY A 62 0.32 -5.51 0.67
N LEU A 63 1.56 -5.02 0.52
CA LEU A 63 2.57 -5.06 1.58
C LEU A 63 2.09 -4.43 2.88
N GLY A 64 1.35 -3.32 2.79
CA GLY A 64 0.79 -2.65 3.95
C GLY A 64 -0.24 -3.51 4.69
N ILE A 65 -1.17 -4.12 3.96
CA ILE A 65 -2.18 -5.03 4.53
C ILE A 65 -1.51 -6.28 5.12
N GLU A 66 -0.54 -6.83 4.40
CA GLU A 66 0.21 -8.01 4.79
C GLU A 66 0.99 -7.76 6.09
N SER A 67 1.67 -6.62 6.19
CA SER A 67 2.39 -6.20 7.40
C SER A 67 1.46 -6.09 8.62
N MET A 68 0.20 -5.68 8.41
CA MET A 68 -0.82 -5.61 9.48
C MET A 68 -1.35 -7.00 9.87
N THR A 69 -1.26 -7.98 8.99
CA THR A 69 -1.78 -9.33 9.23
C THR A 69 -1.02 -10.03 10.35
N TRP A 70 0.31 -9.81 10.45
CA TRP A 70 1.14 -10.41 11.47
C TRP A 70 0.74 -10.03 12.91
N PRO A 71 0.68 -8.74 13.32
CA PRO A 71 0.26 -8.38 14.67
C PRO A 71 -1.16 -8.82 15.00
N ILE A 72 -2.08 -8.79 14.02
CA ILE A 72 -3.45 -9.26 14.21
C ILE A 72 -3.48 -10.75 14.55
N VAL A 73 -2.78 -11.57 13.77
CA VAL A 73 -2.73 -13.03 14.00
C VAL A 73 -2.02 -13.33 15.31
N THR A 74 -0.95 -12.62 15.67
CA THR A 74 -0.28 -12.75 16.97
C THR A 74 -1.26 -12.49 18.12
N MET A 75 -2.03 -11.40 18.06
CA MET A 75 -3.06 -11.11 19.07
C MET A 75 -4.16 -12.19 19.12
N ILE A 76 -4.59 -12.72 17.97
CA ILE A 76 -5.61 -13.79 17.91
C ILE A 76 -5.10 -15.09 18.54
N ARG A 77 -3.88 -15.51 18.20
CA ARG A 77 -3.25 -16.74 18.76
C ARG A 77 -3.18 -16.68 20.28
N MET A 78 -2.90 -15.50 20.83
CA MET A 78 -2.76 -15.32 22.27
C MET A 78 -4.11 -15.27 22.99
N ARG A 79 -5.15 -14.69 22.37
CA ARG A 79 -6.52 -14.77 22.90
C ARG A 79 -7.02 -16.22 22.97
N MET A 80 -6.61 -17.08 22.04
CA MET A 80 -6.95 -18.51 22.07
C MET A 80 -6.20 -19.30 23.15
N GLY A 81 -5.07 -18.80 23.64
CA GLY A 81 -4.23 -19.49 24.63
C GLY A 81 -4.75 -19.46 26.07
N GLY A 82 -5.76 -18.64 26.39
CA GLY A 82 -6.49 -18.63 27.67
C GLY A 82 -5.72 -18.14 28.91
N SER A 83 -4.39 -18.14 28.88
CA SER A 83 -3.52 -17.74 29.98
C SER A 83 -2.93 -16.34 29.78
N GLN A 84 -2.50 -15.70 30.88
CA GLN A 84 -1.80 -14.43 30.84
C GLN A 84 -0.53 -14.55 29.97
N PRO A 85 -0.24 -13.58 29.07
CA PRO A 85 0.94 -13.63 28.21
C PRO A 85 2.22 -13.78 29.03
N THR A 86 3.10 -14.71 28.67
CA THR A 86 4.45 -14.78 29.23
C THR A 86 5.30 -13.60 28.77
N GLU A 87 6.44 -13.33 29.42
CA GLU A 87 7.29 -12.17 29.09
C GLU A 87 7.83 -12.25 27.64
N GLU A 88 8.25 -13.43 27.19
CA GLU A 88 8.65 -13.72 25.79
C GLU A 88 7.53 -13.44 24.78
N GLN A 89 6.30 -13.73 25.18
CA GLN A 89 5.09 -13.50 24.41
C GLN A 89 4.74 -12.00 24.34
N MET A 90 4.93 -11.26 25.43
CA MET A 90 4.81 -9.80 25.45
C MET A 90 5.84 -9.13 24.54
N GLU A 91 7.10 -9.57 24.59
CA GLU A 91 8.16 -9.10 23.69
C GLU A 91 7.79 -9.36 22.22
N THR A 92 7.29 -10.56 21.92
CA THR A 92 6.83 -10.91 20.57
C THR A 92 5.66 -10.03 20.11
N ILE A 93 4.70 -9.71 20.98
CA ILE A 93 3.62 -8.75 20.65
C ILE A 93 4.20 -7.38 20.35
N LEU A 94 5.10 -6.88 21.21
CA LEU A 94 5.68 -5.55 21.03
C LEU A 94 6.44 -5.48 19.70
N ASN A 95 7.24 -6.51 19.40
CA ASN A 95 7.94 -6.64 18.13
C ASN A 95 6.96 -6.69 16.95
N ALA A 96 5.85 -7.42 17.10
CA ALA A 96 4.80 -7.53 16.08
C ALA A 96 4.05 -6.25 15.81
N VAL A 97 3.71 -5.52 16.84
CA VAL A 97 3.06 -4.23 16.69
C VAL A 97 4.07 -3.23 16.12
N LEU A 98 5.30 -3.17 16.64
CA LEU A 98 6.31 -2.22 16.15
C LEU A 98 6.64 -2.47 14.68
N PHE A 99 7.01 -3.68 14.27
CA PHE A 99 7.36 -3.94 12.88
C PHE A 99 6.13 -4.03 11.97
N GLY A 100 5.07 -4.71 12.38
CA GLY A 100 3.90 -4.93 11.55
C GLY A 100 3.06 -3.66 11.36
N LEU A 101 2.74 -2.95 12.44
CA LEU A 101 1.89 -1.75 12.37
C LEU A 101 2.65 -0.58 11.75
N PHE A 102 3.91 -0.34 12.13
CA PHE A 102 4.68 0.78 11.58
C PHE A 102 4.92 0.61 10.08
N THR A 103 5.36 -0.58 9.68
CA THR A 103 5.57 -0.92 8.26
C THR A 103 4.26 -0.86 7.48
N SER A 104 3.15 -1.29 8.08
CA SER A 104 1.82 -1.18 7.48
C SER A 104 1.44 0.27 7.20
N VAL A 105 1.52 1.14 8.20
CA VAL A 105 1.18 2.57 8.07
C VAL A 105 2.04 3.23 6.99
N PHE A 106 3.34 2.93 6.96
CA PHE A 106 4.26 3.42 5.94
C PHE A 106 3.80 3.02 4.52
N TRP A 107 3.61 1.73 4.27
CA TRP A 107 3.26 1.23 2.93
C TRP A 107 1.87 1.66 2.47
N ILE A 108 0.89 1.67 3.37
CA ILE A 108 -0.46 2.14 3.06
C ILE A 108 -0.43 3.63 2.69
N THR A 109 0.27 4.46 3.47
CA THR A 109 0.39 5.90 3.18
C THR A 109 1.09 6.14 1.84
N PHE A 110 2.14 5.40 1.57
CA PHE A 110 2.86 5.46 0.29
C PHE A 110 1.96 5.04 -0.88
N ALA A 111 1.18 3.97 -0.74
CA ALA A 111 0.21 3.52 -1.73
C ALA A 111 -0.85 4.60 -2.02
N PHE A 112 -1.41 5.23 -0.98
CA PHE A 112 -2.34 6.34 -1.14
C PHE A 112 -1.73 7.52 -1.90
N GLY A 113 -0.46 7.85 -1.63
CA GLY A 113 0.28 8.86 -2.38
C GLY A 113 0.40 8.53 -3.87
N LEU A 114 0.67 7.27 -4.22
CA LEU A 114 0.72 6.82 -5.61
C LEU A 114 -0.65 6.87 -6.27
N PHE A 115 -1.71 6.37 -5.62
CA PHE A 115 -3.08 6.43 -6.16
C PHE A 115 -3.54 7.87 -6.38
N LYS A 116 -3.21 8.78 -5.47
CA LYS A 116 -3.49 10.21 -5.62
C LYS A 116 -2.82 10.78 -6.88
N ARG A 117 -1.53 10.51 -7.10
CA ARG A 117 -0.80 10.96 -8.29
C ARG A 117 -1.36 10.37 -9.58
N ILE A 118 -1.71 9.09 -9.58
CA ILE A 118 -2.35 8.42 -10.72
C ILE A 118 -3.69 9.10 -11.04
N ARG A 119 -4.48 9.44 -10.02
CA ARG A 119 -5.76 10.13 -10.21
C ARG A 119 -5.57 11.53 -10.79
N GLU A 120 -4.57 12.28 -10.32
CA GLU A 120 -4.24 13.61 -10.85
C GLU A 120 -3.79 13.56 -12.31
N GLN A 121 -3.01 12.55 -12.70
CA GLN A 121 -2.56 12.36 -14.08
C GLN A 121 -3.69 11.97 -15.05
N ASN A 122 -4.74 11.32 -14.56
CA ASN A 122 -5.90 10.92 -15.35
C ASN A 122 -7.05 11.95 -15.29
N ALA A 123 -6.88 13.04 -14.51
CA ALA A 123 -7.88 14.09 -14.43
C ALA A 123 -7.97 14.81 -15.80
N PRO A 124 -9.19 15.14 -16.28
CA PRO A 124 -9.34 15.95 -17.48
C PRO A 124 -8.56 17.27 -17.34
N PRO A 125 -7.91 17.76 -18.41
CA PRO A 125 -7.28 19.07 -18.36
C PRO A 125 -8.32 20.10 -17.92
N ALA A 126 -7.96 20.93 -16.95
CA ALA A 126 -8.83 22.01 -16.50
C ALA A 126 -9.26 22.81 -17.73
N PRO A 127 -10.56 23.14 -17.88
CA PRO A 127 -10.99 23.96 -18.98
C PRO A 127 -10.10 25.22 -19.01
N PRO A 128 -9.64 25.65 -20.20
CA PRO A 128 -8.86 26.88 -20.30
C PRO A 128 -9.60 27.97 -19.54
N PRO A 129 -8.90 28.85 -18.78
CA PRO A 129 -9.56 29.87 -18.00
C PRO A 129 -10.51 30.64 -18.92
N GLY A 130 -11.80 30.35 -18.77
CA GLY A 130 -12.83 31.04 -19.53
C GLY A 130 -12.73 32.51 -19.20
N ASN A 131 -13.00 33.36 -20.18
CA ASN A 131 -13.16 34.81 -20.03
C ASN A 131 -14.39 35.18 -19.18
N GLY A 132 -14.63 34.45 -18.08
CA GLY A 132 -15.62 34.80 -17.06
C GLY A 132 -15.06 35.90 -16.17
N PRO A 133 -15.89 36.87 -15.76
CA PRO A 133 -15.44 38.02 -15.01
C PRO A 133 -14.75 37.58 -13.72
N VAL A 134 -13.50 38.00 -13.55
CA VAL A 134 -12.71 37.83 -12.33
C VAL A 134 -13.54 38.37 -11.17
N PRO A 135 -13.88 37.56 -10.13
CA PRO A 135 -14.52 38.11 -8.96
C PRO A 135 -13.56 39.11 -8.32
N ALA A 136 -14.01 40.36 -8.25
CA ALA A 136 -13.21 41.48 -7.78
C ALA A 136 -12.57 41.15 -6.43
N ARG A 137 -11.24 41.05 -6.42
CA ARG A 137 -10.42 40.89 -5.23
C ARG A 137 -10.70 42.08 -4.32
N SER A 138 -11.57 41.88 -3.33
CA SER A 138 -11.85 42.84 -2.26
C SER A 138 -10.53 43.24 -1.61
N LYS A 139 -10.00 44.40 -2.01
CA LYS A 139 -8.88 45.06 -1.34
C LYS A 139 -9.37 45.43 0.06
N LYS A 140 -9.07 44.59 1.04
CA LYS A 140 -9.28 44.87 2.45
C LYS A 140 -8.46 46.13 2.78
N LYS A 141 -9.15 47.27 2.84
CA LYS A 141 -8.58 48.59 3.11
C LYS A 141 -8.01 48.56 4.53
N ARG A 142 -6.68 48.49 4.64
CA ARG A 142 -5.94 48.67 5.90
C ARG A 142 -6.18 50.11 6.36
N ALA A 143 -7.16 50.31 7.23
CA ALA A 143 -7.37 51.58 7.90
C ALA A 143 -6.26 51.75 8.96
N ARG A 144 -5.37 52.71 8.72
CA ARG A 144 -4.53 53.31 9.77
C ARG A 144 -5.41 54.30 10.52
N ARG A 145 -5.58 54.11 11.81
CA ARG A 145 -5.67 55.15 12.84
C ARG A 145 -4.98 54.63 14.08
#